data_AF-A0A1N7QZF9-F1
#
_entry.id   AF-A0A1N7QZF9-F1
#
_cell.length_a   1.000
_cell.length_b   1.000
_cell.length_c   1.000
_cell.angle_alpha   90.00
_cell.angle_beta   90.00
_cell.angle_gamma   90.00
#
_symmetry.space_group_name_H-M   'P 1'
#
loop_
_entity.id
_entity.type
_entity.pdbx_description
1 polymer ?
#
loop_
_entity_poly.entity_id
_entity_poly.type
_entity_poly.pdbx_seq_one_letter_code
_entity_poly.pdbx_strand_id
1 'polypeptide(L)' 'MVSELKKNHSNKLIIMVCHEVKGLPDNALATTWRKLAKIIIQAEGLKAIISGRCPGGTLMINEEKANLYWGTK' A
#
# COMPACT_ATOMS: atom_id res chain seq x y z
N MET A 1 6.01 -5.41 -19.41
CA MET A 1 5.19 -4.41 -18.70
C MET A 1 5.79 -3.92 -17.37
N VAL A 2 5.66 -4.60 -16.22
CA VAL A 2 6.14 -4.06 -14.91
C VAL A 2 7.66 -3.78 -14.88
N SER A 3 8.47 -4.76 -15.33
CA SER A 3 9.94 -4.62 -15.42
C SER A 3 10.36 -3.46 -16.34
N GLU A 4 9.61 -3.26 -17.42
CA GLU A 4 9.87 -2.29 -18.47
C GLU A 4 9.55 -0.87 -18.01
N LEU A 5 8.41 -0.70 -17.32
CA LEU A 5 8.04 0.56 -16.68
C LEU A 5 9.09 0.99 -15.65
N LYS A 6 9.58 0.05 -14.84
CA LYS A 6 10.65 0.29 -13.85
C LYS A 6 11.99 0.65 -14.52
N LYS A 7 12.33 -0.02 -15.63
CA LYS A 7 13.58 0.23 -16.37
C LYS A 7 13.56 1.61 -17.04
N ASN A 8 12.45 1.97 -17.69
CA ASN A 8 12.32 3.21 -18.45
C ASN A 8 12.15 4.44 -17.55
N HIS A 9 11.72 4.26 -16.30
CA HIS A 9 11.47 5.34 -15.35
C HIS A 9 12.20 5.12 -14.02
N SER A 10 13.46 4.68 -14.09
CA SER A 10 14.28 4.35 -12.91
C SER A 10 14.53 5.53 -11.95
N ASN A 11 14.41 6.77 -12.45
CA ASN A 11 14.57 8.00 -11.68
C ASN A 11 13.24 8.59 -11.17
N LYS A 12 12.11 7.89 -11.36
CA LYS A 12 10.80 8.34 -10.90
C LYS A 12 10.31 7.47 -9.75
N LEU A 13 9.56 8.08 -8.84
CA LEU A 13 8.75 7.32 -7.89
C LEU A 13 7.53 6.75 -8.64
N ILE A 14 7.35 5.44 -8.56
CA ILE A 14 6.21 4.74 -9.16
C ILE A 14 5.28 4.32 -8.02
N ILE A 15 4.02 4.78 -8.07
CA ILE A 15 2.99 4.46 -7.08
C ILE A 15 1.94 3.60 -7.78
N MET A 16 1.75 2.37 -7.28
CA MET A 16 0.66 1.49 -7.71
C MET A 16 -0.43 1.52 -6.64
N VAL A 17 -1.64 1.86 -7.04
CA VAL A 17 -2.83 1.84 -6.17
C VAL A 17 -3.75 0.74 -6.67
N CYS A 18 -4.23 -0.10 -5.75
CA CYS A 18 -5.19 -1.16 -6.06
C CYS A 18 -6.12 -1.40 -4.88
N HIS A 19 -7.30 -1.96 -5.17
CA HIS A 19 -8.18 -2.47 -4.13
C HIS A 19 -7.58 -3.70 -3.45
N GLU A 20 -7.98 -3.90 -2.21
CA GLU A 20 -7.62 -5.06 -1.41
C GLU A 20 -8.80 -6.03 -1.34
N VAL A 21 -8.52 -7.31 -1.56
CA VAL A 21 -9.46 -8.42 -1.37
C VAL A 21 -8.82 -9.42 -0.42
N LYS A 22 -9.45 -9.64 0.73
CA LYS A 22 -8.99 -10.58 1.78
C LYS A 22 -7.54 -10.36 2.25
N GLY A 23 -7.11 -9.12 2.52
CA GLY A 23 -5.74 -8.88 3.00
C GLY A 23 -4.70 -8.71 1.89
N LEU A 24 -5.09 -8.85 0.62
CA LEU A 24 -4.17 -8.95 -0.50
C LEU A 24 -4.58 -8.06 -1.69
N PRO A 25 -3.62 -7.61 -2.52
CA PRO A 25 -3.94 -6.91 -3.76
C PRO A 25 -4.84 -7.76 -4.68
N ASP A 26 -5.91 -7.17 -5.19
CA ASP A 26 -6.97 -7.87 -5.95
C ASP A 26 -6.50 -8.53 -7.26
N ASN A 27 -5.39 -8.05 -7.87
CA ASN A 27 -4.94 -8.54 -9.18
C ASN A 27 -3.47 -9.02 -9.22
N ALA A 28 -3.15 -9.83 -10.24
CA ALA A 28 -1.83 -10.44 -10.43
C ALA A 28 -0.71 -9.40 -10.67
N LEU A 29 -1.04 -8.30 -11.35
CA LEU A 29 -0.11 -7.18 -11.57
C LEU A 29 0.26 -6.50 -10.26
N ALA A 30 -0.72 -6.21 -9.39
CA ALA A 30 -0.52 -5.60 -8.09
C ALA A 30 0.21 -6.53 -7.13
N THR A 31 -0.02 -7.84 -7.22
CA THR A 31 0.79 -8.84 -6.50
C THR A 31 2.26 -8.77 -6.92
N THR A 32 2.53 -8.58 -8.22
CA THR A 32 3.90 -8.40 -8.74
C THR A 32 4.51 -7.09 -8.24
N TRP A 33 3.77 -5.98 -8.31
CA TRP A 33 4.20 -4.69 -7.78
C TRP A 33 4.51 -4.74 -6.28
N ARG A 34 3.67 -5.42 -5.48
CA ARG A 34 3.89 -5.60 -4.04
C ARG A 34 5.21 -6.30 -3.74
N LYS A 35 5.58 -7.34 -4.51
CA LYS A 35 6.88 -8.04 -4.36
C LYS A 35 8.07 -7.14 -4.69
N LEU A 36 7.90 -6.20 -5.63
CA LEU A 36 8.97 -5.30 -6.08
C LEU A 36 9.07 -4.03 -5.24
N ALA A 37 7.99 -3.62 -4.60
CA ALA A 37 7.89 -2.41 -3.82
C ALA A 37 8.92 -2.39 -2.68
N LYS A 38 9.48 -1.21 -2.39
CA LYS A 38 10.26 -0.99 -1.18
C LYS A 38 9.35 -0.68 -0.01
N ILE A 39 8.33 0.13 -0.25
CA ILE A 39 7.37 0.58 0.76
C ILE A 39 5.99 0.08 0.34
N ILE A 40 5.24 -0.45 1.29
CA ILE A 40 3.87 -0.90 1.13
C ILE A 40 3.01 -0.08 2.08
N ILE A 41 1.95 0.53 1.57
CA ILE A 41 1.00 1.31 2.35
C ILE A 41 -0.36 0.63 2.20
N GLN A 42 -0.91 0.18 3.32
CA GLN A 42 -2.27 -0.36 3.38
C GLN A 42 -3.17 0.71 4.01
N ALA A 43 -4.19 1.14 3.28
CA ALA A 43 -5.16 2.10 3.77
C ALA A 43 -6.36 1.35 4.36
N GLU A 44 -6.62 1.54 5.65
CA GLU A 44 -7.76 0.98 6.37
C GLU A 44 -8.56 2.13 7.00
N GLY A 45 -9.73 2.45 6.46
CA GLY A 45 -10.51 3.60 6.91
C GLY A 45 -9.73 4.92 6.77
N LEU A 46 -9.45 5.59 7.89
CA LEU A 46 -8.64 6.81 7.95
C LEU A 46 -7.29 6.59 8.66
N LYS A 47 -6.75 5.38 8.49
CA LYS A 47 -5.45 4.95 8.96
C LYS A 47 -4.64 4.42 7.78
N ALA A 48 -3.34 4.70 7.77
CA ALA A 48 -2.40 4.12 6.84
C ALA A 48 -1.38 3.27 7.61
N ILE A 49 -1.27 1.99 7.26
CA ILE A 49 -0.27 1.06 7.79
C ILE A 49 0.87 1.01 6.79
N ILE A 50 2.07 1.38 7.24
CA ILE A 50 3.28 1.46 6.42
C ILE A 50 4.17 0.26 6.78
N SER A 51 4.58 -0.50 5.77
CA SER A 51 5.38 -1.71 5.91
C SER A 51 6.34 -1.91 4.73
N GLY A 52 7.11 -3.00 4.74
CA GLY A 52 8.08 -3.36 3.70
C GLY A 52 9.52 -3.18 4.15
N ARG A 53 10.37 -2.66 3.27
CA ARG A 53 11.79 -2.39 3.51
C ARG A 53 11.98 -0.99 4.11
N CYS A 54 11.39 -0.77 5.27
CA CYS A 54 11.46 0.47 6.04
C CYS A 54 11.15 0.19 7.51
N PRO A 55 11.43 1.12 8.44
CA PRO A 55 11.03 1.00 9.85
C PRO A 55 9.53 0.72 10.03
N GLY A 56 8.70 1.22 9.09
CA GLY A 56 7.25 1.01 9.10
C GLY A 56 6.54 1.91 10.10
N GLY A 57 5.29 1.60 10.40
CA GLY A 57 4.48 2.29 11.40
C GLY A 57 3.03 2.47 10.98
N THR A 58 2.27 3.13 11.85
CA THR A 58 0.88 3.47 11.60
C THR A 58 0.73 4.98 11.61
N LEU A 59 0.18 5.53 10.52
CA LEU A 59 -0.21 6.92 10.44
C LEU A 59 -1.73 7.01 10.62
N MET A 60 -2.15 7.60 11.74
CA MET A 60 -3.55 7.94 11.98
C MET A 60 -3.84 9.29 11.33
N ILE A 61 -4.76 9.33 10.35
CA ILE A 61 -5.16 10.58 9.68
C ILE A 61 -6.25 11.26 10.49
N ASN A 62 -7.25 10.49 10.93
CA ASN A 62 -8.30 10.95 11.83
C ASN A 62 -8.75 9.78 12.70
N GLU A 63 -8.41 9.84 13.97
CA GLU A 63 -8.58 8.73 14.92
C GLU A 63 -10.06 8.43 15.22
N GLU A 64 -10.87 9.46 15.51
CA GLU A 64 -12.31 9.30 15.77
C GLU A 64 -13.03 8.63 14.60
N LYS A 65 -12.82 9.12 13.38
CA LYS A 65 -13.47 8.57 12.19
C LYS A 65 -12.89 7.22 11.78
N ALA A 66 -11.57 6.99 11.97
CA ALA A 66 -10.97 5.69 11.70
C ALA A 66 -11.59 4.61 12.59
N ASN A 67 -11.74 4.88 13.88
CA ASN A 67 -12.37 3.97 14.84
C ASN A 67 -13.86 3.75 14.52
N LEU A 68 -14.57 4.79 14.07
CA LEU A 68 -15.98 4.67 13.68
C LEU A 68 -16.18 3.75 12.46
N TYR A 69 -15.37 3.90 11.40
CA TYR A 69 -15.55 3.13 10.16
C TYR A 69 -14.99 1.72 10.21
N TRP A 70 -13.94 1.49 10.99
CA TRP A 70 -13.21 0.21 10.99
C TRP A 70 -13.23 -0.53 12.33
N GLY A 71 -13.80 0.10 13.38
CA GLY A 71 -13.89 -0.44 14.72
C GLY A 71 -12.58 -0.34 15.51
N THR A 72 -12.69 -0.51 16.83
CA THR A 72 -11.56 -0.84 17.71
C THR A 72 -11.47 -2.36 17.79
N LYS A 73 -10.38 -2.93 17.29
CA LYS A 73 -10.06 -4.35 17.55
C LYS A 73 -9.56 -4.54 18.96
#